data_AF-O22316-F1
#
_entry.id   AF-O22316-F1
#
_cell.length_a   1.000
_cell.length_b   1.000
_cell.length_c   1.000
_cell.angle_alpha   90.00
_cell.angle_beta   90.00
_cell.angle_gamma   90.00
#
_symmetry.space_group_name_H-M   'P 1'
#
loop_
_entity.id
_entity.type
_entity.pdbx_description
1 polymer ?
#
loop_
_entity_poly.entity_id
_entity_poly.type
_entity_poly.pdbx_seq_one_letter_code
_entity_poly.pdbx_strand_id
1 'polypeptide(L)'
;MAIRSPTSLLLFAFLMLALTGRLQARPSSCIGVYWGQNTDEGSLADACATGNYDYVNIATLFKFGMGQTPEINLAGHCDPRNNGCARLSSEIQSCQERGVKVMLSIGGGGSYGLSSTEDPRK
;
A
#
# COMPACT_ATOMS: atom_id res chain seq x y z
N MET A 1 -10.75 15.07 -55.23
CA MET A 1 -11.09 15.54 -53.86
C MET A 1 -11.97 14.47 -53.24
N ALA A 2 -11.42 13.58 -52.41
CA ALA A 2 -12.18 12.46 -51.85
C ALA A 2 -13.06 12.95 -50.70
N ILE A 3 -14.38 12.88 -50.89
CA ILE A 3 -15.36 13.23 -49.87
C ILE A 3 -15.32 12.13 -48.80
N ARG A 4 -14.73 12.42 -47.63
CA ARG A 4 -14.81 11.54 -46.46
C ARG A 4 -16.29 11.40 -46.06
N SER A 5 -16.81 10.17 -46.02
CA SER A 5 -18.20 9.94 -45.63
C SER A 5 -18.44 10.37 -44.17
N PRO A 6 -19.60 10.95 -43.84
CA PRO A 6 -19.93 11.36 -42.47
C PRO A 6 -19.91 10.18 -41.49
N THR A 7 -20.21 8.97 -41.96
CA THR A 7 -20.09 7.71 -41.20
C THR A 7 -18.66 7.40 -40.77
N SER A 8 -17.66 7.70 -41.61
CA SER A 8 -16.24 7.48 -41.27
C SER A 8 -15.76 8.42 -40.16
N LEU A 9 -16.25 9.67 -40.13
CA LEU A 9 -15.96 10.61 -39.04
C LEU A 9 -16.61 10.20 -37.72
N LEU A 10 -17.86 9.71 -37.76
CA LEU A 10 -18.58 9.26 -36.56
C LEU A 10 -17.93 8.02 -35.94
N LEU A 11 -17.49 7.06 -36.75
CA LEU A 11 -16.75 5.89 -36.27
C LEU A 11 -15.42 6.28 -35.62
N PHE A 12 -14.69 7.22 -36.23
CA PHE A 12 -13.44 7.71 -35.68
C PHE A 12 -13.66 8.44 -34.34
N ALA A 13 -14.70 9.27 -34.25
CA ALA A 13 -15.09 9.94 -33.00
C ALA A 13 -15.46 8.93 -31.89
N PHE A 14 -16.22 7.89 -32.22
CA PHE A 14 -16.58 6.82 -31.27
C PHE A 14 -15.33 6.04 -30.79
N LEU A 15 -14.41 5.73 -31.69
CA LEU A 15 -13.17 5.02 -31.36
C LEU A 15 -12.27 5.88 -30.45
N MET A 16 -12.16 7.18 -30.72
CA MET A 16 -11.41 8.12 -29.88
C MET A 16 -12.05 8.28 -28.50
N LEU A 17 -13.39 8.32 -28.40
CA LEU A 17 -14.11 8.39 -27.13
C LEU A 17 -13.97 7.10 -26.30
N ALA A 18 -13.94 5.94 -26.97
CA ALA A 18 -13.67 4.66 -26.33
C ALA A 18 -12.21 4.54 -25.82
N LEU A 19 -11.27 5.21 -26.48
CA LEU A 19 -9.86 5.27 -26.05
C LEU A 19 -9.66 6.22 -24.87
N THR A 20 -10.33 7.37 -24.85
CA THR A 20 -10.21 8.35 -23.74
C THR A 20 -10.89 7.89 -22.46
N GLY A 21 -11.95 7.08 -22.55
CA GLY A 21 -12.59 6.47 -21.38
C GLY A 21 -11.68 5.54 -20.56
N ARG A 22 -10.51 5.16 -21.08
CA ARG A 22 -9.49 4.36 -20.38
C ARG A 22 -8.35 5.17 -19.79
N LEU A 23 -8.24 6.45 -20.15
CA LEU A 23 -7.21 7.35 -19.60
C LEU A 23 -7.78 8.05 -18.37
N GLN A 24 -7.95 7.31 -17.27
CA GLN A 24 -8.01 7.94 -15.97
C GLN A 24 -6.62 8.52 -15.68
N ALA A 25 -6.47 9.82 -15.90
CA ALA A 25 -5.38 10.57 -15.32
C ALA A 25 -5.52 10.43 -13.79
N ARG A 26 -4.81 9.47 -13.20
CA ARG A 26 -4.67 9.42 -11.74
C ARG A 26 -4.01 10.74 -11.34
N PRO A 27 -4.59 11.52 -10.42
CA PRO A 27 -3.96 12.74 -9.96
C PRO A 27 -2.53 12.43 -9.56
N SER A 28 -1.58 13.28 -9.95
CA SER A 28 -0.14 13.07 -9.79
C SER A 28 0.34 13.14 -8.33
N SER A 29 -0.57 13.10 -7.36
CA SER A 29 -0.23 13.06 -5.94
C SER A 29 -0.18 11.62 -5.46
N CYS A 30 1.03 11.12 -5.23
CA CYS A 30 1.24 9.88 -4.52
C CYS A 30 0.87 10.07 -3.04
N ILE A 31 -0.17 9.38 -2.56
CA ILE A 31 -0.56 9.46 -1.14
C ILE A 31 -0.06 8.22 -0.41
N GLY A 32 0.70 8.45 0.67
CA GLY A 32 1.13 7.42 1.60
C GLY A 32 0.42 7.54 2.94
N VAL A 33 0.02 6.42 3.53
CA VAL A 33 -0.62 6.37 4.85
C VAL A 33 0.13 5.43 5.78
N TYR A 34 0.08 5.72 7.09
CA TYR A 34 0.50 4.80 8.14
C TYR A 34 -0.72 4.04 8.65
N TRP A 35 -0.64 2.72 8.74
CA TRP A 35 -1.70 1.84 9.23
C TRP A 35 -1.15 0.92 10.32
N GLY A 36 -1.95 0.63 11.34
CA GLY A 36 -1.67 -0.44 12.31
C GLY A 36 -1.54 0.03 13.77
N GLN A 37 -1.83 1.29 14.10
CA GLN A 37 -1.70 1.82 15.46
C GLN A 37 -3.03 2.20 16.11
N ASN A 38 -4.16 2.01 15.43
CA ASN A 38 -5.49 2.30 15.97
C ASN A 38 -6.52 1.26 15.51
N THR A 39 -7.22 0.59 16.43
CA THR A 39 -8.23 -0.42 16.07
C THR A 39 -9.41 0.14 15.29
N ASP A 40 -9.68 1.44 15.41
CA ASP A 40 -10.80 2.11 14.73
C ASP A 40 -10.47 2.49 13.27
N GLU A 41 -9.25 2.19 12.80
CA GLU A 41 -8.80 2.52 11.44
C GLU A 41 -9.22 1.50 10.36
N GLY A 42 -9.90 0.43 10.78
CA GLY A 42 -10.33 -0.66 9.89
C GLY A 42 -9.22 -1.63 9.50
N SER A 43 -9.55 -2.62 8.66
CA SER A 43 -8.56 -3.61 8.19
C SER A 43 -7.58 -2.98 7.18
N LEU A 44 -6.44 -3.65 6.95
CA LEU A 44 -5.48 -3.22 5.93
C LEU A 44 -6.13 -3.32 4.53
N ALA A 45 -6.93 -4.36 4.31
CA ALA A 45 -7.70 -4.53 3.09
C ALA A 45 -8.69 -3.38 2.86
N ASP A 46 -9.39 -2.91 3.90
CA ASP A 46 -10.33 -1.78 3.80
C ASP A 46 -9.60 -0.48 3.45
N ALA A 47 -8.46 -0.21 4.11
CA ALA A 47 -7.64 0.95 3.81
C ALA A 47 -7.23 0.98 2.32
N CYS A 48 -6.76 -0.15 1.78
CA CYS A 48 -6.41 -0.27 0.36
C CYS A 48 -7.61 -0.22 -0.59
N ALA A 49 -8.78 -0.70 -0.15
CA ALA A 49 -10.00 -0.69 -0.94
C ALA A 49 -10.60 0.72 -1.12
N THR A 50 -10.21 1.69 -0.29
CA THR A 50 -10.64 3.09 -0.44
C THR A 50 -10.25 3.70 -1.79
N GLY A 51 -9.16 3.23 -2.40
CA GLY A 51 -8.57 3.84 -3.59
C GLY A 51 -7.87 5.18 -3.34
N ASN A 52 -7.68 5.57 -2.07
CA ASN A 52 -7.09 6.85 -1.69
C ASN A 52 -5.56 6.83 -1.58
N TYR A 53 -4.94 5.64 -1.51
CA TYR A 53 -3.53 5.49 -1.15
C TYR A 53 -2.75 4.74 -2.24
N ASP A 54 -1.58 5.26 -2.60
CA ASP A 54 -0.60 4.57 -3.45
C ASP A 54 0.39 3.75 -2.62
N TYR A 55 0.57 4.13 -1.34
CA TYR A 55 1.48 3.49 -0.40
C TYR A 55 0.82 3.30 0.96
N VAL A 56 1.03 2.13 1.56
CA VAL A 56 0.68 1.85 2.96
C VAL A 56 1.94 1.43 3.71
N ASN A 57 2.26 2.15 4.77
CA ASN A 57 3.32 1.83 5.72
C ASN A 57 2.69 1.13 6.93
N ILE A 58 2.92 -0.17 7.07
CA ILE A 58 2.50 -0.95 8.25
C ILE A 58 3.38 -0.52 9.42
N ALA A 59 2.79 0.15 10.42
CA ALA A 59 3.48 0.63 11.61
C ALA A 59 3.11 -0.22 12.84
N THR A 60 4.09 -0.76 13.59
CA THR A 60 5.55 -0.60 13.38
C THR A 60 6.40 -1.74 13.94
N LEU A 61 7.55 -2.01 13.30
CA LEU A 61 8.66 -2.73 13.91
C LEU A 61 9.34 -1.81 14.92
N PHE A 62 8.86 -1.84 16.15
CA PHE A 62 9.23 -0.89 17.20
C PHE A 62 10.47 -1.31 17.99
N LYS A 63 10.88 -2.57 17.90
CA LYS A 63 12.03 -3.13 18.62
C LYS A 63 12.95 -3.85 17.66
N PHE A 64 14.21 -3.44 17.58
CA PHE A 64 15.25 -4.11 16.75
C PHE A 64 16.66 -3.61 17.09
N GLY A 65 17.67 -4.39 16.69
CA GLY A 65 19.09 -4.08 16.88
C GLY A 65 19.56 -4.14 18.33
N MET A 66 20.85 -3.91 18.57
CA MET A 66 21.49 -4.02 19.89
C MET A 66 21.31 -5.39 20.56
N GLY A 67 21.27 -6.47 19.77
CA GLY A 67 21.05 -7.83 20.26
C GLY A 67 19.60 -8.14 20.68
N GLN A 68 18.66 -7.26 20.40
CA GLN A 68 17.24 -7.48 20.68
C GLN A 68 16.59 -8.35 19.61
N THR A 69 15.69 -9.25 20.02
CA THR A 69 14.77 -9.92 19.09
C THR A 69 13.83 -8.89 18.46
N PRO A 70 13.74 -8.82 17.11
CA PRO A 70 12.83 -7.89 16.45
C PRO A 70 11.37 -8.14 16.82
N GLU A 71 10.62 -7.06 17.10
CA GLU A 71 9.21 -7.16 17.48
C GLU A 71 8.37 -6.09 16.77
N ILE A 72 7.26 -6.54 16.18
CA ILE A 72 6.24 -5.66 15.60
C ILE A 72 5.16 -5.38 16.64
N ASN A 73 4.59 -4.19 16.62
CA ASN A 73 3.40 -3.84 17.38
C ASN A 73 2.38 -3.25 16.41
N LEU A 74 1.21 -3.90 16.31
CA LEU A 74 0.08 -3.48 15.47
C LEU A 74 -1.15 -3.12 16.32
N ALA A 75 -0.90 -2.53 17.50
CA ALA A 75 -1.90 -2.19 18.49
C ALA A 75 -2.85 -3.39 18.77
N GLY A 76 -4.15 -3.19 18.60
CA GLY A 76 -5.15 -4.24 18.79
C GLY A 76 -5.49 -5.06 17.55
N HIS A 77 -4.82 -4.85 16.41
CA HIS A 77 -5.18 -5.55 15.16
C HIS A 77 -4.85 -7.04 15.21
N CYS A 78 -3.72 -7.43 15.81
CA CYS A 78 -3.33 -8.82 15.97
C CYS A 78 -2.17 -8.94 16.97
N ASP A 79 -1.97 -10.15 17.49
CA ASP A 79 -0.81 -10.48 18.32
C ASP A 79 0.24 -11.25 17.48
N PRO A 80 1.46 -10.74 17.29
CA PRO A 80 2.50 -11.46 16.57
C PRO A 80 3.09 -12.64 17.37
N ARG A 81 2.96 -12.67 18.70
CA ARG A 81 3.58 -13.68 19.57
C ARG A 81 2.95 -15.06 19.45
N ASN A 82 1.72 -15.13 18.93
CA ASN A 82 0.96 -16.36 18.74
C ASN A 82 0.61 -16.62 17.26
N ASN A 83 1.37 -16.04 16.33
CA ASN A 83 1.09 -16.10 14.88
C ASN A 83 -0.24 -15.45 14.45
N GLY A 84 -0.88 -14.65 15.31
CA GLY A 84 -2.17 -14.01 15.04
C GLY A 84 -2.13 -12.99 13.90
N CYS A 85 -0.95 -12.47 13.54
CA CYS A 85 -0.78 -11.54 12.43
C CYS A 85 -0.62 -12.20 11.05
N ALA A 86 -0.59 -13.54 10.96
CA ALA A 86 -0.44 -14.24 9.68
C ALA A 86 -1.56 -13.91 8.67
N ARG A 87 -2.76 -13.55 9.15
CA ARG A 87 -3.88 -13.10 8.31
C ARG A 87 -3.56 -11.88 7.44
N LEU A 88 -2.60 -11.05 7.87
CA LEU A 88 -2.20 -9.87 7.11
C LEU A 88 -1.58 -10.22 5.77
N SER A 89 -1.06 -11.45 5.57
CA SER A 89 -0.53 -11.87 4.27
C SER A 89 -1.56 -11.75 3.14
N SER A 90 -2.82 -12.19 3.37
CA SER A 90 -3.89 -12.05 2.38
C SER A 90 -4.34 -10.60 2.19
N GLU A 91 -4.31 -9.79 3.25
CA GLU A 91 -4.67 -8.36 3.14
C GLU A 91 -3.60 -7.56 2.39
N ILE A 92 -2.31 -7.87 2.60
CA ILE A 92 -1.18 -7.32 1.84
C ILE A 92 -1.31 -7.69 0.35
N GLN A 93 -1.66 -8.94 0.03
CA GLN A 93 -1.91 -9.36 -1.35
C GLN A 93 -3.05 -8.57 -1.99
N SER A 94 -4.17 -8.38 -1.28
CA SER A 94 -5.29 -7.54 -1.75
C SER A 94 -4.87 -6.10 -2.06
N CYS A 95 -4.00 -5.51 -1.24
CA CYS A 95 -3.42 -4.19 -1.53
C CYS A 95 -2.55 -4.20 -2.80
N GLN A 96 -1.65 -5.18 -2.93
CA GLN A 96 -0.73 -5.30 -4.05
C GLN A 96 -1.47 -5.53 -5.38
N GLU A 97 -2.54 -6.33 -5.39
CA GLU A 97 -3.41 -6.55 -6.55
C GLU A 97 -4.10 -5.26 -7.02
N ARG A 98 -4.31 -4.30 -6.11
CA ARG A 98 -4.86 -2.96 -6.41
C ARG A 98 -3.79 -1.95 -6.86
N GLY A 99 -2.53 -2.38 -6.90
CA GLY A 99 -1.39 -1.53 -7.23
C GLY A 99 -0.88 -0.67 -6.07
N VAL A 100 -1.34 -0.93 -4.84
CA VAL A 100 -0.87 -0.23 -3.63
C VAL A 100 0.44 -0.87 -3.16
N LYS A 101 1.47 -0.06 -2.95
CA LYS A 101 2.76 -0.53 -2.43
C LYS A 101 2.69 -0.63 -0.90
N VAL A 102 3.02 -1.79 -0.36
CA VAL A 102 2.99 -2.03 1.09
C VAL A 102 4.41 -2.17 1.61
N MET A 103 4.76 -1.39 2.62
CA MET A 103 6.07 -1.42 3.27
C MET A 103 5.92 -1.61 4.78
N LEU A 104 6.93 -2.24 5.40
CA LEU A 104 7.06 -2.27 6.85
C LEU A 104 7.78 -1.01 7.33
N SER A 105 7.15 -0.25 8.21
CA SER A 105 7.82 0.85 8.91
C SER A 105 8.64 0.30 10.08
N ILE A 106 9.88 0.78 10.20
CA ILE A 106 10.79 0.48 11.30
C ILE A 106 10.98 1.73 12.16
N GLY A 107 10.90 1.60 13.48
CA GLY A 107 11.05 2.69 14.44
C GLY A 107 9.75 3.05 15.15
N GLY A 108 9.42 4.34 15.22
CA GLY A 108 8.29 4.84 16.00
C GLY A 108 8.69 5.18 17.44
N GLY A 109 7.79 5.01 18.41
CA GLY A 109 8.06 5.31 19.84
C GLY A 109 8.75 4.17 20.62
N GLY A 110 9.39 3.23 19.92
CA GLY A 110 9.90 1.98 20.52
C GLY A 110 11.37 1.98 20.94
N SER A 111 11.91 0.78 21.18
CA SER A 111 13.30 0.56 21.59
C SER A 111 14.13 -0.02 20.45
N TYR A 112 14.81 0.85 19.70
CA TYR A 112 15.61 0.45 18.55
C TYR A 112 16.92 1.23 18.47
N GLY A 113 17.91 0.63 17.80
CA GLY A 113 19.21 1.25 17.57
C GLY A 113 20.16 0.30 16.86
N LEU A 114 21.16 0.84 16.17
CA LEU A 114 22.23 0.06 15.56
C LEU A 114 23.53 0.33 16.31
N SER A 115 24.11 -0.71 16.91
CA SER A 115 25.32 -0.60 17.74
C SER A 115 26.62 -0.77 16.95
N SER A 116 26.55 -1.27 15.72
CA SER A 116 27.69 -1.45 14.80
C SER A 116 27.21 -1.67 13.36
N THR A 117 28.12 -1.67 12.40
CA THR A 117 27.83 -2.03 11.00
C THR A 117 27.41 -3.48 10.81
N GLU A 118 27.73 -4.36 11.78
CA GLU A 118 27.37 -5.78 11.74
C GLU A 118 26.00 -6.06 12.37
N ASP A 119 25.45 -5.12 13.14
CA ASP A 119 24.18 -5.28 13.86
C ASP A 119 22.97 -5.55 12.93
N PRO A 120 22.83 -4.88 11.76
CA PRO A 120 21.72 -5.16 10.83
C PRO A 120 21.73 -6.55 10.18
N ARG A 121 22.84 -7.31 10.29
CA ARG A 121 22.99 -8.64 9.69
C ARG A 121 22.64 -9.78 10.66
N LYS A 122 22.38 -9.45 11.92
CA LYS A 122 22.05 -10.40 12.99
C LYS A 122 20.55 -10.58 13.10
#